data_AF-A0A9E5LKE3-F1
#
_entry.id   AF-A0A9E5LKE3-F1
#
_cell.length_a   1.000
_cell.length_b   1.000
_cell.length_c   1.000
_cell.angle_alpha   90.00
_cell.angle_beta   90.00
_cell.angle_gamma   90.00
#
_symmetry.space_group_name_H-M   'P 1'
#
loop_
_entity.id
_entity.type
_entity.pdbx_description
1 polymer ?
#
loop_
_entity_poly.entity_id
_entity_poly.type
_entity_poly.pdbx_seq_one_letter_code
_entity_poly.pdbx_strand_id
1 'polypeptide(L)' 'MKVVICGAGQVGWQIARHLSGERNDVTVVDSNEALVRRATDTLDVNGVSGFASYPNVLERAGTS' A
#
# COMPACT_ATOMS: atom_id res chain seq x y z
N MET A 1 7.38 12.03 1.43
CA MET A 1 8.14 10.91 2.06
C MET A 1 7.72 9.60 1.38
N LYS A 2 8.53 8.53 1.44
CA LYS A 2 8.10 7.18 1.01
C LYS A 2 7.48 6.42 2.19
N VAL A 3 6.29 5.86 2.01
CA VAL A 3 5.55 5.15 3.07
C VAL A 3 5.04 3.82 2.52
N VAL A 4 5.27 2.75 3.27
CA VAL A 4 4.71 1.42 2.98
C VAL A 4 3.69 1.06 4.05
N ILE A 5 2.49 0.68 3.63
CA ILE A 5 1.39 0.29 4.51
C ILE A 5 1.10 -1.20 4.32
N CYS A 6 1.35 -1.98 5.36
CA CYS A 6 1.10 -3.42 5.40
C CYS A 6 -0.36 -3.70 5.81
N GLY A 7 -1.24 -3.77 4.82
CA GLY A 7 -2.68 -4.03 4.94
C GLY A 7 -3.51 -2.94 4.27
N ALA A 8 -4.41 -3.32 3.37
CA ALA A 8 -5.34 -2.45 2.64
C ALA A 8 -6.79 -2.57 3.15
N GLY A 9 -6.97 -3.10 4.37
CA GLY A 9 -8.23 -3.09 5.10
C GLY A 9 -8.66 -1.68 5.54
N GLN A 10 -9.65 -1.58 6.42
CA GLN A 10 -10.26 -0.29 6.79
C GLN A 10 -9.24 0.74 7.30
N VAL A 11 -8.36 0.36 8.22
CA VAL A 11 -7.38 1.27 8.85
C VAL A 11 -6.31 1.66 7.84
N GLY A 12 -5.69 0.69 7.18
CA GLY A 12 -4.67 0.93 6.17
C GLY A 12 -5.17 1.81 5.01
N TRP A 13 -6.43 1.64 4.61
CA TRP A 13 -7.09 2.51 3.65
C TRP A 13 -7.15 3.98 4.09
N GLN A 14 -7.61 4.25 5.32
CA GLN A 14 -7.73 5.64 5.80
C GLN A 14 -6.36 6.30 5.92
N ILE A 15 -5.35 5.54 6.37
CA ILE A 15 -3.97 6.02 6.43
C ILE A 15 -3.44 6.30 5.02
N ALA A 16 -3.63 5.38 4.08
CA ALA A 16 -3.20 5.53 2.69
C ALA A 16 -3.86 6.76 2.04
N ARG A 17 -5.17 6.94 2.24
CA ARG A 17 -5.93 8.10 1.73
C ARG A 17 -5.41 9.41 2.29
N HIS A 18 -5.14 9.46 3.59
CA HIS A 18 -4.65 10.67 4.24
C HIS A 18 -3.25 11.03 3.74
N LEU A 19 -2.32 10.07 3.76
CA LEU A 19 -0.92 10.31 3.42
C LEU A 19 -0.70 10.58 1.93
N SER A 20 -1.44 9.92 1.03
CA SER A 20 -1.40 10.24 -0.41
C SER A 20 -1.93 11.65 -0.69
N GLY A 21 -2.97 12.10 0.03
CA GLY A 21 -3.47 13.47 -0.05
C GLY A 21 -2.44 14.53 0.37
N GLU A 22 -1.50 14.18 1.24
CA GLU A 22 -0.36 15.02 1.63
C GLU A 22 0.82 14.96 0.65
N ARG A 23 0.64 14.32 -0.53
CA ARG A 23 1.67 14.14 -1.57
C ARG A 23 2.86 13.27 -1.11
N ASN A 24 2.59 12.29 -0.25
CA ASN A 24 3.56 11.23 0.02
C ASN A 24 3.50 10.15 -1.06
N ASP A 25 4.64 9.52 -1.34
CA ASP A 25 4.73 8.32 -2.18
C ASP A 25 4.33 7.12 -1.32
N VAL A 26 3.08 6.67 -1.49
CA VAL A 26 2.47 5.62 -0.65
C VAL A 26 2.34 4.34 -1.46
N THR A 27 2.82 3.23 -0.88
CA THR A 27 2.59 1.88 -1.39
C THR A 27 1.80 1.06 -0.39
N VAL A 28 0.70 0.46 -0.82
CA VAL A 28 -0.07 -0.49 0.00
C VAL A 28 0.29 -1.93 -0.35
N VAL A 29 0.43 -2.77 0.68
CA VAL A 29 0.71 -4.21 0.53
C VAL A 29 -0.44 -4.99 1.17
N ASP A 30 -1.08 -5.89 0.43
CA ASP A 30 -2.09 -6.80 0.99
C ASP A 30 -2.08 -8.13 0.25
N SER A 31 -2.40 -9.23 0.92
CA SER A 31 -2.50 -10.55 0.27
C SER A 31 -3.80 -10.70 -0.52
N ASN A 32 -4.81 -9.87 -0.23
CA ASN A 32 -6.06 -9.81 -0.98
C ASN A 32 -5.94 -8.82 -2.14
N GLU A 33 -5.80 -9.34 -3.36
CA GLU A 33 -5.70 -8.55 -4.59
C GLU A 33 -6.87 -7.58 -4.79
N ALA A 34 -8.08 -7.93 -4.35
CA ALA A 34 -9.24 -7.06 -4.48
C ALA A 34 -9.09 -5.79 -3.62
N LEU A 35 -8.48 -5.89 -2.44
CA LEU A 35 -8.22 -4.72 -1.59
C LEU A 35 -7.11 -3.85 -2.16
N VAL A 36 -6.04 -4.46 -2.68
CA VAL A 36 -4.95 -3.73 -3.37
C VAL A 36 -5.52 -2.97 -4.56
N ARG A 37 -6.29 -3.65 -5.42
CA ARG A 37 -6.91 -3.05 -6.60
C ARG A 37 -7.85 -1.92 -6.24
N ARG A 38 -8.71 -2.12 -5.23
CA ARG A 38 -9.60 -1.06 -4.74
C ARG A 38 -8.79 0.19 -4.36
N ALA A 39 -7.66 0.01 -3.67
CA ALA A 39 -6.82 1.11 -3.21
C ALA A 39 -6.18 1.85 -4.39
N THR A 40 -5.58 1.14 -5.33
CA THR A 40 -4.94 1.73 -6.51
C THR A 40 -5.94 2.37 -7.48
N ASP A 41 -7.18 1.86 -7.54
CA ASP A 41 -8.23 2.41 -8.42
C ASP A 41 -8.85 3.69 -7.84
N THR A 42 -8.77 3.91 -6.51
CA THR A 42 -9.48 5.00 -5.83
C THR A 42 -8.55 6.06 -5.24
N LEU A 43 -7.33 5.71 -4.88
CA LEU A 43 -6.35 6.57 -4.21
C LEU A 43 -5.10 6.71 -5.09
N ASP A 44 -4.37 7.82 -4.92
CA ASP A 44 -3.08 8.04 -5.58
C ASP A 44 -1.97 7.27 -4.82
N VAL A 45 -1.95 5.95 -5.00
CA VAL A 45 -1.05 5.02 -4.31
C VAL A 45 -0.58 3.90 -5.23
N ASN A 46 0.60 3.35 -4.95
CA ASN A 46 1.08 2.11 -5.53
C ASN A 46 0.50 0.90 -4.78
N GLY A 47 0.46 -0.27 -5.43
CA GLY A 47 -0.08 -1.50 -4.84
C GLY A 47 0.80 -2.72 -5.09
N VAL A 48 1.03 -3.52 -4.05
CA VAL A 48 1.72 -4.81 -4.14
C VAL A 48 0.87 -5.90 -3.51
N SER A 49 0.54 -6.91 -4.30
CA SER A 49 -0.12 -8.11 -3.79
C SER A 49 0.89 -9.11 -3.23
N GLY A 50 0.67 -9.54 -1.99
CA GLY A 50 1.52 -10.51 -1.29
C GLY A 50 1.49 -10.37 0.24
N PHE A 51 2.18 -11.27 0.93
CA PHE A 51 2.35 -11.17 2.38
C PHE A 51 3.45 -10.17 2.72
N ALA A 52 3.11 -9.13 3.49
CA ALA A 52 4.04 -8.09 3.87
C ALA A 52 5.16 -8.56 4.82
N SER A 53 5.09 -9.81 5.32
CA SER A 53 6.16 -10.46 6.09
C SER A 53 7.26 -11.06 5.21
N TYR A 54 7.08 -11.08 3.88
CA TYR A 54 8.05 -11.68 2.96
C TYR A 54 9.04 -10.61 2.45
N PRO A 55 10.36 -10.83 2.58
CA PRO A 55 11.38 -9.86 2.17
C PRO A 55 11.23 -9.39 0.71
N ASN A 56 11.00 -10.32 -0.21
CA ASN A 56 10.82 -10.01 -1.64
C ASN A 56 9.55 -9.19 -1.92
N VAL A 57 8.52 -9.27 -1.06
CA VAL A 57 7.31 -8.45 -1.19
C VAL A 57 7.60 -7.02 -0.74
N LEU A 58 8.34 -6.85 0.35
CA LEU A 58 8.75 -5.54 0.85
C LEU A 58 9.75 -4.84 -0.08
N GLU A 59 10.67 -5.58 -0.71
CA GLU A 59 11.55 -5.05 -1.77
C GLU A 59 10.73 -4.50 -2.95
N ARG A 60 9.73 -5.26 -3.43
CA ARG A 60 8.78 -4.80 -4.47
C ARG A 60 7.98 -3.58 -4.03
N ALA A 61 7.73 -3.42 -2.73
CA ALA A 61 7.06 -2.26 -2.16
C ALA A 61 7.97 -1.04 -1.97
N GLY A 62 9.26 -1.13 -2.33
CA GLY A 62 10.20 0.00 -2.33
C GLY A 62 10.97 0.21 -1.03
N THR A 63 11.13 -0.83 -0.19
CA THR A 63 11.89 -0.76 1.08
C THR A 63 13.38 -1.15 0.98
N SER A 64 13.94 -1.20 -0.23
CA SER A 64 15.36 -1.48 -0.50
C SER A 64 16.29 -0.31 -0.21
#